data_AF-A0A434MRV0-F1
#
_entry.id   AF-A0A434MRV0-F1
#
_cell.length_a   1.000
_cell.length_b   1.000
_cell.length_c   1.000
_cell.angle_alpha   90.00
_cell.angle_beta   90.00
_cell.angle_gamma   90.00
#
_symmetry.space_group_name_H-M   'P 1'
#
loop_
_entity.id
_entity.type
_entity.pdbx_description
1 polymer ?
#
loop_
_entity_poly.entity_id
_entity_poly.type
_entity_poly.pdbx_seq_one_letter_code
_entity_poly.pdbx_strand_id
1 'polypeptide(L)'
;MAIAIFDANTDARIENARVAANVSGLGHVGIQNIELEPMQIARTVTYGNFVDLPGNDRYDIKLDIMLPGRESPLRVDFTYQHAQ
;
A
#
# COMPACT_ATOMS: atom_id res chain seq x y z
N MET A 1 -8.07 0.85 1.02
CA MET A 1 -6.99 -0.04 0.54
C MET A 1 -6.42 -0.82 1.72
N ALA A 2 -5.92 -2.05 1.48
CA ALA A 2 -5.31 -2.90 2.51
C ALA A 2 -4.16 -3.72 1.92
N ILE A 3 -3.03 -3.79 2.63
CA ILE A 3 -1.77 -4.42 2.22
C ILE A 3 -1.31 -5.39 3.31
N ALA A 4 -1.07 -6.65 2.94
CA ALA A 4 -0.43 -7.64 3.82
C ALA A 4 0.95 -7.98 3.27
N ILE A 5 1.94 -8.03 4.16
CA ILE A 5 3.35 -8.26 3.80
C ILE A 5 3.80 -9.57 4.44
N PHE A 6 4.44 -10.42 3.64
CA PHE A 6 4.94 -11.72 4.06
C PHE A 6 6.42 -11.86 3.72
N ASP A 7 7.16 -12.52 4.59
CA ASP A 7 8.50 -13.00 4.28
C ASP A 7 8.39 -14.21 3.33
N ALA A 8 9.02 -14.10 2.16
CA ALA A 8 8.86 -15.09 1.09
C ALA A 8 9.54 -16.45 1.38
N ASN A 9 10.44 -16.53 2.38
CA ASN A 9 11.13 -17.78 2.71
C ASN A 9 10.39 -18.57 3.80
N THR A 10 9.70 -17.87 4.69
CA THR A 10 9.09 -18.43 5.90
C THR A 10 7.57 -18.40 5.90
N ASP A 11 6.95 -17.71 4.93
CA ASP A 11 5.53 -17.35 4.89
C ASP A 11 5.05 -16.58 6.13
N ALA A 12 5.98 -16.12 6.98
CA ALA A 12 5.68 -15.37 8.18
C ALA A 12 5.21 -13.97 7.83
N ARG A 13 4.24 -13.46 8.59
CA ARG A 13 3.71 -12.12 8.36
C ARG A 13 4.64 -11.07 8.95
N ILE A 14 4.91 -10.02 8.17
CA ILE A 14 5.75 -8.90 8.61
C ILE A 14 4.83 -7.85 9.22
N GLU A 15 4.94 -7.68 10.54
CA GLU A 15 4.00 -6.86 11.33
C GLU A 15 4.60 -5.53 11.82
N ASN A 16 5.88 -5.29 11.54
CA ASN A 16 6.64 -4.12 12.01
C ASN A 16 7.18 -3.24 10.86
N ALA A 17 6.53 -3.27 9.70
CA ALA A 17 6.82 -2.37 8.59
C ALA A 17 6.16 -0.99 8.78
N ARG A 18 6.73 0.04 8.14
CA ARG A 18 6.04 1.29 7.83
C ARG A 18 5.72 1.32 6.35
N VAL A 19 4.50 1.64 5.99
CA VAL A 19 4.03 1.58 4.60
C VAL A 19 3.41 2.92 4.22
N ALA A 20 3.92 3.52 3.16
CA ALA A 20 3.32 4.69 2.53
C ALA A 20 2.87 4.33 1.12
N ALA A 21 1.78 4.96 0.66
CA ALA A 21 1.29 4.83 -0.69
C ALA A 21 1.17 6.20 -1.35
N ASN A 22 1.55 6.26 -2.62
CA ASN A 22 1.23 7.32 -3.56
C ASN A 22 0.19 6.77 -4.54
N VAL A 23 -1.01 7.33 -4.53
CA VAL A 23 -2.10 6.93 -5.43
C VAL A 23 -2.39 8.08 -6.37
N SER A 24 -2.43 7.82 -7.68
CA SER A 24 -2.76 8.84 -8.67
C SER A 24 -3.51 8.26 -9.86
N GLY A 25 -4.50 9.00 -10.38
CA GLY A 25 -5.17 8.68 -11.64
C GLY A 25 -4.27 8.95 -12.86
N LEU A 26 -4.79 8.68 -14.05
CA LEU A 26 -4.04 8.86 -15.29
C LEU A 26 -3.58 10.32 -15.45
N GLY A 27 -2.31 10.51 -15.85
CA GLY A 27 -1.70 11.84 -15.94
C GLY A 27 -1.40 12.49 -14.59
N HIS A 28 -1.38 11.70 -13.50
CA HIS A 28 -1.14 12.15 -12.13
C HIS A 28 -2.23 13.08 -11.57
N VAL A 29 -3.48 12.83 -11.95
CA VAL A 29 -4.63 13.54 -11.37
C VAL A 29 -4.95 12.95 -9.99
N GLY A 30 -5.33 13.80 -9.02
CA GLY A 30 -5.82 13.35 -7.71
C GLY A 30 -4.78 12.65 -6.85
N ILE A 31 -3.51 13.07 -6.92
CA ILE A 31 -2.40 12.48 -6.15
C ILE A 31 -2.72 12.48 -4.65
N GLN A 32 -2.64 11.32 -4.03
CA GLN A 32 -2.77 11.11 -2.59
C GLN A 32 -1.52 10.42 -2.07
N ASN A 33 -0.80 11.09 -1.16
CA ASN A 33 0.26 10.49 -0.38
C ASN A 33 -0.31 10.15 0.99
N ILE A 34 -0.36 8.86 1.31
CA ILE A 34 -1.00 8.37 2.53
C ILE A 34 -0.09 7.38 3.25
N GLU A 35 -0.03 7.51 4.57
CA GLU A 35 0.51 6.45 5.43
C GLU A 35 -0.57 5.38 5.63
N LEU A 36 -0.18 4.12 5.53
CA LEU A 36 -1.05 2.99 5.80
C LEU A 36 -0.84 2.52 7.24
N GLU A 37 -1.89 2.67 8.05
CA GLU A 37 -1.83 2.34 9.47
C GLU A 37 -1.96 0.83 9.68
N PRO A 38 -1.29 0.26 10.70
CA PRO A 38 -1.45 -1.13 11.06
C PRO A 38 -2.86 -1.38 11.65
N MET A 39 -3.57 -2.35 11.09
CA MET A 39 -4.91 -2.78 11.48
C MET A 39 -4.90 -4.28 11.79
N GLN A 40 -5.48 -4.70 12.91
CA GLN A 40 -5.63 -6.14 13.18
C GLN A 40 -6.87 -6.70 12.49
N ILE A 41 -6.67 -7.62 11.56
CA ILE A 41 -7.73 -8.40 10.92
C ILE A 41 -7.44 -9.87 11.19
N ALA A 42 -8.39 -10.60 11.78
CA ALA A 42 -8.24 -12.01 12.13
C ALA A 42 -6.95 -12.34 12.93
N ARG A 43 -6.57 -11.46 13.89
CA ARG A 43 -5.33 -11.53 14.70
C ARG A 43 -4.02 -11.34 13.92
N THR A 44 -4.10 -10.70 12.76
CA THR A 44 -2.94 -10.45 11.91
C THR A 44 -2.91 -8.96 11.51
N VAL A 45 -1.78 -8.26 11.69
CA VAL A 45 -1.51 -6.86 11.21
C VAL A 45 -1.53 -6.63 9.68
N THR A 46 -2.59 -6.06 9.15
CA THR A 46 -2.67 -5.56 7.76
C THR A 46 -2.44 -4.06 7.75
N TYR A 47 -1.74 -3.50 6.76
CA TYR A 47 -1.56 -2.05 6.64
C TYR A 47 -2.64 -1.46 5.76
N GLY A 48 -3.42 -0.50 6.24
CA GLY A 48 -4.57 0.02 5.50
C GLY A 48 -4.85 1.49 5.75
N ASN A 49 -5.53 2.10 4.78
CA ASN A 49 -6.14 3.41 4.89
C ASN A 49 -7.24 3.55 3.82
N PHE A 50 -8.14 4.50 4.00
CA PHE A 50 -9.14 4.87 3.00
C PHE A 50 -8.48 5.72 1.91
N VAL A 51 -8.94 5.51 0.67
CA VAL A 51 -8.45 6.21 -0.52
C VAL A 51 -9.67 6.62 -1.32
N ASP A 52 -9.76 7.90 -1.66
CA ASP A 52 -10.81 8.39 -2.54
C ASP A 52 -10.38 8.17 -4.00
N LEU A 53 -11.18 7.44 -4.76
CA LEU A 53 -10.94 7.16 -6.17
C LEU A 53 -12.03 7.83 -7.01
N PRO A 54 -11.89 9.12 -7.38
CA PRO A 54 -12.91 9.83 -8.14
C PRO A 54 -13.08 9.26 -9.55
N GLY A 55 -14.28 8.76 -9.86
CA GLY A 55 -14.69 8.38 -11.22
C GLY A 55 -14.10 7.07 -11.74
N ASN A 56 -14.51 6.71 -12.95
CA ASN A 56 -14.08 5.48 -13.63
C ASN A 56 -12.76 5.73 -14.36
N ASP A 57 -11.65 5.36 -13.74
CA ASP A 57 -10.31 5.57 -14.29
C ASP A 57 -9.33 4.48 -13.84
N ARG A 58 -8.17 4.46 -14.50
CA ARG A 58 -7.01 3.69 -14.07
C ARG A 58 -6.18 4.52 -13.08
N TYR A 59 -5.84 3.88 -11.97
CA TYR A 59 -4.97 4.42 -10.94
C TYR A 59 -3.63 3.69 -10.91
N ASP A 60 -2.56 4.47 -10.83
CA ASP A 60 -1.24 3.98 -10.45
C ASP A 60 -1.10 4.10 -8.92
N ILE A 61 -0.69 3.02 -8.27
CA ILE A 61 -0.51 2.92 -6.82
C ILE A 61 0.95 2.51 -6.58
N LYS A 62 1.74 3.41 -6.00
CA LYS A 62 3.15 3.16 -5.67
C LYS A 62 3.29 3.03 -4.17
N LEU A 63 3.90 1.96 -3.71
CA LEU A 63 4.15 1.71 -2.29
C LEU A 63 5.63 1.91 -1.98
N ASP A 64 5.91 2.61 -0.88
CA ASP A 64 7.21 2.62 -0.20
C ASP A 64 7.06 1.83 1.10
N ILE A 65 7.76 0.71 1.22
CA ILE A 65 7.72 -0.20 2.37
C ILE A 65 9.06 -0.16 3.09
N MET A 66 9.08 0.39 4.31
CA MET A 66 10.26 0.44 5.16
C MET A 66 10.24 -0.69 6.18
N LEU A 67 11.25 -1.57 6.11
CA LEU A 67 11.45 -2.66 7.06
C LEU A 67 12.49 -2.25 8.12
N PRO A 68 12.34 -2.70 9.39
CA PRO A 68 13.36 -2.47 10.40
C PRO A 68 14.73 -3.04 9.99
N GLY A 69 15.79 -2.26 10.19
CA GLY A 69 17.16 -2.68 9.87
C GLY A 69 17.54 -2.57 8.39
N ARG A 70 16.62 -2.12 7.51
CA ARG A 70 16.93 -1.84 6.10
C ARG A 70 17.16 -0.34 5.91
N GLU A 71 18.18 0.03 5.13
CA GLU A 71 18.54 1.44 4.90
C GLU A 71 17.63 2.15 3.88
N SER A 72 17.03 1.39 2.95
CA SER A 72 16.19 1.93 1.89
C SER A 72 14.84 1.22 1.78
N PRO A 73 13.76 1.95 1.46
CA PRO A 73 12.44 1.36 1.30
C PRO A 73 12.41 0.42 0.09
N LEU A 74 11.62 -0.64 0.21
CA LEU A 74 11.21 -1.47 -0.91
C LEU A 74 10.09 -0.75 -1.66
N ARG A 75 10.22 -0.67 -2.99
CA ARG A 75 9.22 -0.04 -3.85
C ARG A 75 8.45 -1.07 -4.64
N VAL A 76 7.13 -0.93 -4.66
CA VAL A 76 6.22 -1.81 -5.40
C VAL A 76 5.17 -0.95 -6.10
N ASP A 77 5.03 -1.17 -7.41
CA ASP A 77 4.07 -0.44 -8.23
C ASP A 77 2.92 -1.37 -8.62
N PHE A 78 1.69 -0.88 -8.47
CA PHE A 78 0.47 -1.53 -8.88
C PHE A 78 -0.33 -0.61 -9.81
N THR A 79 -1.15 -1.24 -10.65
CA THR A 79 -2.16 -0.57 -11.46
C THR A 79 -3.53 -1.13 -11.10
N TYR A 80 -4.51 -0.24 -10.93
CA TYR A 80 -5.87 -0.62 -10.57
C TYR A 80 -6.87 0.07 -11.49
N GLN A 81 -7.71 -0.72 -12.16
CA GLN A 81 -8.83 -0.18 -12.94
C GLN A 81 -10.03 0.01 -12.00
N HIS A 82 -10.39 1.26 -11.71
CA HIS A 82 -11.61 1.57 -10.98
C HIS A 82 -12.78 1.70 -11.97
N ALA A 83 -13.79 0.86 -11.79
CA ALA A 83 -15.09 1.00 -12.43
C ALA A 83 -16.14 0.98 -11.30
N GLN A 84 -16.98 2.00 -11.25
CA GLN A 84 -18.14 2.10 -10.35
C GLN A 84 -19.33 1.30 -10.88
#